data_AF-A0AAV5A0I9-F1
#
_entry.id   AF-A0AAV5A0I9-F1
#
_cell.length_a   1.000
_cell.length_b   1.000
_cell.length_c   1.000
_cell.angle_alpha   90.00
_cell.angle_beta   90.00
_cell.angle_gamma   90.00
#
_symmetry.space_group_name_H-M   'P 1'
#
loop_
_entity.id
_entity.type
_entity.pdbx_description
1 polymer ?
#
loop_
_entity_poly.entity_id
_entity_poly.type
_entity_poly.pdbx_seq_one_letter_code
_entity_poly.pdbx_strand_id
1 'polypeptide(L)'
;MYTDYEVMCKTNIPAFKLRHSIVRRRYSDFEAFRDILERESTRVNIPSLPGKVFTNRFSDEVIESRREGLERFVTIVAGHPLLQTGSKVLCAFLQDPAWDKSQWL
;
A
#
# COMPACT_ATOMS: atom_id res chain seq x y z
N MET A 1 11.64 12.59 12.06
CA MET A 1 10.80 11.56 12.72
C MET A 1 9.54 11.32 11.89
N TYR A 2 9.18 10.05 11.68
CA TYR A 2 7.99 9.60 10.96
C TYR A 2 7.42 8.35 11.64
N THR A 3 6.15 8.04 11.34
CA THR A 3 5.50 6.78 11.71
C THR A 3 5.44 5.90 10.47
N ASP A 4 5.85 4.64 10.62
CA ASP A 4 5.65 3.60 9.63
C ASP A 4 4.72 2.51 10.17
N TYR A 5 4.22 1.69 9.26
CA TYR A 5 3.25 0.64 9.51
C TYR A 5 3.82 -0.68 9.04
N GLU A 6 3.67 -1.71 9.88
CA GLU A 6 3.93 -3.08 9.45
C GLU A 6 2.78 -3.55 8.57
N VAL A 7 3.10 -4.01 7.37
CA VAL A 7 2.17 -4.59 6.41
C VAL A 7 2.46 -6.07 6.33
N MET A 8 1.54 -6.87 6.88
CA MET A 8 1.59 -8.32 6.79
C MET A 8 0.69 -8.80 5.65
N CYS A 9 1.28 -9.40 4.63
CA CYS A 9 0.54 -10.02 3.54
C CYS A 9 0.56 -11.55 3.71
N LYS A 10 -0.62 -12.15 3.84
CA LYS A 10 -0.84 -13.60 3.83
C LYS A 10 -1.82 -13.91 2.71
N THR A 11 -1.39 -14.67 1.71
CA THR A 11 -2.20 -14.89 0.51
C THR A 11 -1.89 -16.23 -0.15
N ASN A 12 -2.90 -16.80 -0.81
CA ASN A 12 -2.78 -17.94 -1.71
C ASN A 12 -2.99 -17.54 -3.18
N ILE A 13 -3.12 -16.23 -3.47
CA ILE A 13 -3.33 -15.71 -4.82
C ILE A 13 -2.06 -15.94 -5.65
N PRO A 14 -2.14 -16.62 -6.82
CA PRO A 14 -0.97 -16.97 -7.63
C PRO A 14 -0.14 -15.81 -8.16
N ALA A 15 -0.73 -14.61 -8.26
CA ALA A 15 -0.02 -13.40 -8.69
C ALA A 15 1.11 -12.98 -7.71
N PHE A 16 0.99 -13.35 -6.43
CA PHE A 16 1.96 -13.03 -5.41
C PHE A 16 3.05 -14.10 -5.35
N LYS A 17 4.33 -13.65 -5.33
CA LYS A 17 5.48 -14.56 -5.30
C LYS A 17 5.62 -15.28 -3.96
N LEU A 18 5.37 -14.54 -2.87
CA LEU A 18 5.44 -15.07 -1.51
C LEU A 18 4.03 -15.34 -0.97
N ARG A 19 3.85 -16.46 -0.25
CA ARG A 19 2.59 -16.74 0.47
C ARG A 19 2.45 -15.93 1.75
N HIS A 20 3.59 -15.51 2.31
CA HIS A 20 3.69 -14.70 3.51
C HIS A 20 4.83 -13.69 3.36
N SER A 21 4.55 -12.42 3.63
CA SER A 21 5.57 -11.36 3.68
C SER A 21 5.21 -10.33 4.76
N ILE A 22 6.24 -9.74 5.36
CA ILE A 22 6.13 -8.64 6.30
C ILE A 22 7.06 -7.54 5.83
N VAL A 23 6.51 -6.35 5.57
CA VAL A 23 7.27 -5.17 5.14
C VAL A 23 6.87 -3.96 5.98
N ARG A 24 7.71 -2.92 6.03
CA ARG A 24 7.38 -1.66 6.68
C ARG A 24 7.22 -0.55 5.66
N ARG A 25 6.15 0.25 5.81
CA ARG A 25 5.79 1.34 4.90
C ARG A 25 5.34 2.56 5.68
N ARG A 26 5.83 3.74 5.33
CA ARG A 26 5.29 5.00 5.84
C ARG A 26 4.16 5.50 4.93
N TYR A 27 3.32 6.38 5.45
CA TYR A 27 2.18 6.94 4.71
C TYR A 27 2.56 7.51 3.33
N SER A 28 3.70 8.20 3.21
CA SER A 28 4.14 8.75 1.91
C SER A 28 4.53 7.70 0.88
N ASP A 29 4.85 6.47 1.32
CA ASP A 29 5.09 5.35 0.41
C ASP A 29 3.76 4.86 -0.16
N PHE A 30 2.68 4.87 0.64
CA PHE A 30 1.33 4.60 0.15
C PHE A 30 0.84 5.67 -0.82
N GLU A 31 1.13 6.96 -0.57
CA GLU A 31 0.84 8.04 -1.52
C GLU A 31 1.50 7.74 -2.88
N ALA A 32 2.81 7.46 -2.89
CA ALA A 32 3.52 7.11 -4.12
C ALA A 32 2.96 5.84 -4.78
N PHE A 33 2.68 4.80 -3.99
CA PHE A 33 2.11 3.55 -4.48
C PHE A 33 0.76 3.73 -5.16
N ARG A 34 -0.14 4.53 -4.56
CA ARG A 34 -1.43 4.88 -5.18
C ARG A 34 -1.23 5.60 -6.50
N ASP A 35 -0.36 6.60 -6.55
CA ASP A 35 -0.10 7.37 -7.77
C ASP A 35 0.46 6.49 -8.89
N ILE A 36 1.34 5.53 -8.56
CA ILE A 36 1.88 4.57 -9.54
C ILE A 36 0.77 3.63 -10.02
N LEU A 37 -0.08 3.11 -9.12
CA LEU A 37 -1.22 2.27 -9.50
C LEU A 37 -2.19 2.98 -10.45
N GLU A 38 -2.48 4.26 -10.20
CA GLU A 38 -3.34 5.07 -11.07
C GLU A 38 -2.73 5.24 -12.48
N ARG A 39 -1.40 5.34 -12.57
CA ARG A 39 -0.69 5.41 -13.85
C ARG A 39 -0.64 4.06 -14.58
N GLU A 40 -0.43 2.96 -13.86
CA GLU A 40 -0.38 1.61 -14.46
C GLU A 40 -1.76 1.11 -14.91
N SER A 41 -2.83 1.51 -14.23
CA SER A 41 -4.17 0.96 -14.43
C SER A 41 -5.24 2.02 -14.62
N THR A 42 -5.38 2.51 -15.86
CA THR A 42 -6.39 3.53 -16.24
C THR A 42 -7.85 3.04 -16.22
N ARG A 43 -8.07 1.72 -16.13
CA ARG A 43 -9.41 1.10 -16.16
C ARG A 43 -9.98 0.78 -14.78
N VAL A 44 -9.21 1.02 -13.72
CA VAL A 44 -9.59 0.69 -12.34
C VAL A 44 -9.61 1.98 -11.54
N ASN A 45 -10.71 2.21 -10.83
CA ASN A 45 -10.78 3.32 -9.89
C ASN A 45 -10.03 2.92 -8.62
N ILE A 46 -8.89 3.57 -8.36
CA ILE A 46 -8.05 3.29 -7.20
C ILE A 46 -8.66 3.96 -5.96
N PRO A 47 -8.90 3.22 -4.86
CA PRO A 47 -9.51 3.79 -3.66
C PRO A 47 -8.67 4.93 -3.07
N SER A 48 -9.33 5.84 -2.35
CA SER A 48 -8.66 6.93 -1.65
C SER A 48 -7.87 6.42 -0.44
N LEU A 49 -6.78 7.12 -0.13
CA LEU A 49 -6.03 6.92 1.11
C LEU A 49 -6.72 7.66 2.27
N PRO A 50 -6.51 7.25 3.53
CA PRO A 50 -6.93 8.04 4.69
C PRO A 50 -6.31 9.44 4.62
N GLY A 51 -7.08 10.46 5.01
CA GLY A 51 -6.67 11.85 4.88
C GLY A 51 -5.31 12.19 5.51
N LYS A 52 -4.62 13.15 4.91
CA LYS A 52 -3.36 13.66 5.45
C LYS A 52 -3.64 14.45 6.73
N VAL A 53 -3.02 14.01 7.82
CA VAL A 53 -3.18 14.63 9.14
C VAL A 53 -1.97 15.51 9.41
N PHE A 54 -2.21 16.81 9.57
CA PHE A 54 -1.18 17.83 9.76
C PHE A 54 -0.95 18.20 11.23
N THR A 55 -1.90 17.88 12.12
CA THR A 55 -1.86 18.18 13.56
C THR A 55 -1.89 16.89 14.37
N ASN A 56 -1.19 16.87 15.51
CA ASN A 56 -1.14 15.71 16.42
C ASN A 56 -0.81 14.36 15.72
N ARG A 57 0.03 14.39 14.68
CA ARG A 57 0.30 13.22 13.81
C ARG A 57 0.93 12.00 14.50
N PHE A 58 1.35 12.17 15.75
CA PHE A 58 1.97 11.15 16.58
C PHE A 58 1.05 10.67 17.71
N SER A 59 -0.21 11.13 17.77
CA SER A 59 -1.16 10.57 18.73
C SER A 59 -1.59 9.18 18.30
N ASP A 60 -1.85 8.32 19.29
CA ASP A 60 -2.27 6.95 19.07
C ASP A 60 -3.58 6.89 18.27
N GLU A 61 -4.51 7.83 18.48
CA GLU A 61 -5.77 7.85 17.71
C GLU A 61 -5.53 8.12 16.22
N VAL A 62 -4.62 9.05 15.89
CA VAL A 62 -4.28 9.36 14.50
C VAL A 62 -3.53 8.18 13.86
N ILE A 63 -2.63 7.56 14.61
CA ILE A 63 -1.85 6.41 14.13
C ILE A 63 -2.79 5.25 13.82
N GLU A 64 -3.72 4.92 14.73
CA GLU A 64 -4.64 3.79 14.59
C GLU A 64 -5.70 4.04 13.51
N SER A 65 -6.32 5.22 13.49
CA SER A 65 -7.28 5.58 12.44
C SER A 65 -6.64 5.52 11.05
N ARG A 66 -5.38 5.95 10.92
CA ARG A 66 -4.62 5.81 9.68
C ARG A 66 -4.31 4.35 9.37
N ARG A 67 -3.90 3.54 10.35
CA ARG A 67 -3.63 2.10 10.16
C ARG A 67 -4.85 1.40 9.56
N GLU A 68 -6.04 1.62 10.12
CA GLU A 68 -7.30 1.06 9.60
C GLU A 68 -7.61 1.51 8.17
N GLY A 69 -7.35 2.79 7.84
CA GLY A 69 -7.55 3.30 6.49
C GLY A 69 -6.59 2.69 5.48
N LEU A 70 -5.31 2.51 5.86
CA LEU A 70 -4.30 1.88 5.02
C LEU A 70 -4.57 0.39 4.82
N GLU A 71 -5.02 -0.31 5.86
CA GLU A 71 -5.43 -1.71 5.78
C GLU A 71 -6.60 -1.90 4.80
N ARG A 72 -7.63 -1.06 4.89
CA ARG A 72 -8.76 -1.07 3.95
C ARG A 72 -8.31 -0.82 2.52
N PHE A 73 -7.47 0.18 2.30
CA PHE A 73 -6.91 0.49 0.98
C PHE A 73 -6.16 -0.72 0.38
N VAL A 74 -5.22 -1.30 1.12
CA VAL A 74 -4.43 -2.45 0.62
C VAL A 74 -5.30 -3.68 0.39
N THR A 75 -6.26 -3.95 1.27
CA THR A 75 -7.15 -5.11 1.12
C THR A 75 -7.95 -5.02 -0.18
N ILE A 76 -8.50 -3.85 -0.49
CA ILE A 76 -9.24 -3.62 -1.74
C ILE A 76 -8.33 -3.79 -2.95
N VAL A 77 -7.17 -3.12 -2.94
CA VAL A 77 -6.23 -3.11 -4.06
C VAL A 77 -5.65 -4.51 -4.33
N ALA A 78 -5.20 -5.19 -3.27
CA ALA A 78 -4.62 -6.54 -3.37
C ALA A 78 -5.64 -7.59 -3.80
N GLY A 79 -6.92 -7.40 -3.46
CA GLY A 79 -8.02 -8.28 -3.87
C GLY A 79 -8.50 -8.06 -5.31
N HIS A 80 -8.09 -6.97 -5.98
CA HIS A 80 -8.64 -6.60 -7.28
C HIS A 80 -7.98 -7.38 -8.44
N PRO A 81 -8.71 -8.22 -9.21
CA PRO A 81 -8.12 -9.11 -10.22
C PRO A 81 -7.33 -8.39 -11.32
N LEU A 82 -7.81 -7.23 -11.77
CA LEU A 82 -7.09 -6.45 -12.80
C LEU A 82 -5.81 -5.81 -12.26
N LEU A 83 -5.72 -5.51 -10.96
CA LEU A 83 -4.49 -4.99 -10.37
C LEU A 83 -3.50 -6.12 -10.10
N GLN A 84 -3.99 -7.29 -9.67
CA GLN A 84 -3.17 -8.50 -9.48
C GLN A 84 -2.44 -8.92 -10.76
N THR A 85 -3.09 -8.78 -11.92
CA THR A 85 -2.54 -9.19 -13.22
C THR A 85 -1.91 -8.05 -14.00
N GLY A 86 -2.37 -6.81 -13.79
CA GLY A 86 -1.98 -5.64 -14.56
C GLY A 86 -0.97 -4.72 -13.90
N SER A 87 -0.74 -4.83 -12.58
CA SER A 87 0.19 -3.95 -11.85
C SER A 87 1.47 -4.67 -11.44
N LYS A 88 2.61 -4.09 -11.81
CA LYS A 88 3.92 -4.55 -11.35
C LYS A 88 4.23 -4.01 -9.95
N VAL A 89 3.76 -2.79 -9.65
CA VAL A 89 4.04 -2.15 -8.35
C VAL A 89 3.34 -2.86 -7.20
N LEU A 90 2.17 -3.47 -7.43
CA LEU A 90 1.36 -4.13 -6.38
C LEU A 90 2.15 -5.16 -5.58
N CYS A 91 2.72 -6.16 -6.26
CA CYS A 91 3.45 -7.22 -5.57
C CYS A 91 4.74 -6.70 -4.95
N ALA A 92 5.45 -5.79 -5.62
CA ALA A 92 6.67 -5.20 -5.09
C ALA A 92 6.40 -4.41 -3.80
N PHE A 93 5.36 -3.56 -3.79
CA PHE A 93 5.01 -2.77 -2.62
C PHE A 93 4.65 -3.64 -1.41
N LEU A 94 3.99 -4.78 -1.60
CA LEU A 94 3.54 -5.65 -0.51
C LEU A 94 4.56 -6.71 -0.06
N GLN A 95 5.57 -7.01 -0.88
CA GLN A 95 6.47 -8.15 -0.63
C GLN A 95 7.97 -7.78 -0.59
N ASP A 96 8.39 -6.66 -1.18
CA ASP A 96 9.80 -6.29 -1.23
C ASP A 96 10.19 -5.38 -0.03
N PRO A 97 10.97 -5.85 0.95
CA PRO A 97 11.37 -5.02 2.08
C PRO A 97 12.19 -3.78 1.67
N ALA A 98 12.85 -3.81 0.50
CA ALA A 98 13.67 -2.73 -0.02
C ALA A 98 12.96 -1.87 -1.07
N TRP A 99 11.63 -1.93 -1.15
CA TRP A 99 10.84 -1.12 -2.09
C TRP A 99 11.17 0.38 -1.96
N ASP A 100 11.51 1.00 -3.08
CA ASP A 100 11.79 2.43 -3.18
C ASP A 100 11.01 3.04 -4.34
N LYS A 101 10.28 4.12 -4.07
CA LYS A 101 9.46 4.81 -5.08
C LYS A 101 10.25 5.31 -6.29
N SER A 102 11.54 5.62 -6.15
CA SER A 102 12.40 6.10 -7.25
C SER A 102 12.58 5.07 -8.37
N GLN A 103 12.38 3.79 -8.08
CA GLN A 103 12.42 2.72 -9.08
C GLN A 103 11.16 2.67 -9.97
N TRP A 104 10.14 3.48 -9.65
CA TRP A 104 8.82 3.48 -10.28
C TRP A 104 8.40 4.86 -10.81
N LEU A 105 9.28 5.85 -10.71
CA LEU A 105 9.07 7.22 -11.20
C LEU A 105 9.59 7.41 -12.62
#